data_AF-A0A9X3LCS7-F1
#
_entry.id   AF-A0A9X3LCS7-F1
#
_cell.length_a   1.000
_cell.length_b   1.000
_cell.length_c   1.000
_cell.angle_alpha   90.00
_cell.angle_beta   90.00
_cell.angle_gamma   90.00
#
_symmetry.space_group_name_H-M   'P 1'
#
loop_
_entity.id
_entity.type
_entity.pdbx_description
1 polymer ?
#
loop_
_entity_poly.entity_id
_entity_poly.type
_entity_poly.pdbx_seq_one_letter_code
_entity_poly.pdbx_strand_id
1 'polypeptide(L)'
;MKKVKIMLLFFSALLLVACIDSSKNDELKAYVSDFENSGFKNKAGQIIVLLDEGIMIDSHVLRGQSDKKSNIDKVLEKENIPLNQQFNKIYKDATIKTDGSKYYITLEENIKLEFEKIGLRIIEDPEGVEYYTQEYSEEN
;
A
#
# COMPACT_ATOMS: atom_id res chain seq x y z
N MET A 1 45.47 27.87 -36.78
CA MET A 1 44.93 26.69 -36.06
C MET A 1 44.08 27.15 -34.87
N LYS A 2 42.75 27.34 -35.04
CA LYS A 2 41.85 27.89 -33.99
C LYS A 2 40.43 27.30 -34.05
N LYS A 3 40.25 26.01 -34.37
CA LYS A 3 38.91 25.41 -34.53
C LYS A 3 38.61 24.16 -33.69
N VAL A 4 39.47 23.81 -32.74
CA VAL A 4 39.33 22.53 -32.00
C VAL A 4 38.75 22.71 -30.57
N LYS A 5 38.71 23.93 -30.01
CA LYS A 5 38.30 24.15 -28.61
C LYS A 5 36.80 24.28 -28.36
N ILE A 6 35.96 24.49 -29.38
CA ILE A 6 34.52 24.74 -29.20
C ILE A 6 33.68 23.45 -29.24
N MET A 7 34.22 22.36 -29.81
CA MET A 7 33.46 21.10 -29.95
C MET A 7 33.38 20.28 -28.64
N LEU A 8 34.29 20.52 -27.68
CA LEU A 8 34.27 19.80 -26.40
C LEU A 8 33.20 20.29 -25.42
N LEU A 9 32.70 21.53 -25.60
CA LEU A 9 31.74 22.15 -24.67
C LEU A 9 30.29 21.74 -24.92
N PHE A 10 29.98 21.21 -26.11
CA PHE A 10 28.65 20.70 -26.43
C PHE A 10 28.41 19.25 -25.99
N PHE A 11 29.47 18.45 -25.78
CA PHE A 11 29.34 17.06 -25.34
C PHE A 11 29.11 16.90 -23.82
N SER A 12 29.53 17.88 -23.02
CA SER A 12 29.36 17.85 -21.56
C SER A 12 27.94 18.20 -21.10
N ALA A 13 27.13 18.87 -21.94
CA ALA A 13 25.74 19.22 -21.61
C ALA A 13 24.75 18.07 -21.84
N LEU A 14 25.11 17.08 -22.67
CA LEU A 14 24.25 15.92 -22.99
C LEU A 14 24.34 14.76 -21.98
N LEU A 15 25.31 14.80 -21.06
CA LEU A 15 25.52 13.73 -20.07
C LEU A 15 24.72 13.93 -18.76
N LEU A 16 24.00 15.04 -18.59
CA LEU A 16 23.25 15.35 -17.36
C LEU A 16 21.79 14.86 -17.36
N VAL A 17 21.28 14.31 -18.48
CA VAL A 17 19.88 13.86 -18.60
C VAL A 17 19.71 12.35 -18.34
N ALA A 18 20.80 11.61 -18.12
CA ALA A 18 20.77 10.14 -18.05
C ALA A 18 20.68 9.53 -16.64
N CYS A 19 20.63 10.33 -15.57
CA CYS A 19 20.45 9.82 -14.20
C CYS A 19 19.09 10.24 -13.63
N ILE A 20 17.99 9.93 -14.33
CA ILE A 20 16.72 9.74 -13.64
C ILE A 20 16.75 8.28 -13.22
N ASP A 21 17.06 8.02 -11.95
CA ASP A 21 17.05 6.69 -11.34
C ASP A 21 15.64 6.09 -11.46
N SER A 22 15.37 5.45 -12.58
CA SER A 22 14.14 4.69 -12.85
C SER A 22 13.98 3.49 -11.89
N SER A 23 15.02 3.16 -11.13
CA SER A 23 15.00 2.14 -10.07
C SER A 23 14.11 2.52 -8.88
N LYS A 24 14.09 3.79 -8.45
CA LYS A 24 13.23 4.24 -7.34
C LYS A 24 11.74 4.17 -7.65
N ASN A 25 11.37 4.35 -8.92
CA ASN A 25 9.96 4.31 -9.33
C ASN A 25 9.37 2.90 -9.29
N ASP A 26 10.19 1.85 -9.40
CA ASP A 26 9.67 0.47 -9.38
C ASP A 26 9.47 -0.04 -7.95
N GLU A 27 10.31 0.39 -7.00
CA GLU A 27 10.20 -0.01 -5.58
C GLU A 27 8.89 0.45 -4.92
N LEU A 28 8.42 1.65 -5.27
CA LEU A 28 7.17 2.22 -4.76
C LEU A 28 5.96 1.91 -5.64
N LYS A 29 6.13 1.14 -6.70
CA LYS A 29 5.01 0.75 -7.53
C LYS A 29 4.12 -0.25 -6.81
N ALA A 30 2.83 0.04 -6.81
CA ALA A 30 1.79 -0.77 -6.22
C ALA A 30 1.42 -1.94 -7.13
N TYR A 31 1.35 -3.15 -6.57
CA TYR A 31 0.91 -4.35 -7.25
C TYR A 31 -0.22 -5.02 -6.46
N VAL A 32 -1.23 -5.55 -7.14
CA VAL A 32 -2.34 -6.29 -6.49
C VAL A 32 -1.79 -7.45 -5.64
N SER A 33 -0.77 -8.13 -6.13
CA SER A 33 -0.09 -9.23 -5.44
C SER A 33 0.58 -8.83 -4.13
N ASP A 34 0.76 -7.53 -3.86
CA ASP A 34 1.27 -7.05 -2.57
C ASP A 34 0.33 -7.44 -1.41
N PHE A 35 -0.97 -7.66 -1.70
CA PHE A 35 -1.97 -8.06 -0.71
C PHE A 35 -2.06 -9.58 -0.50
N GLU A 36 -1.39 -10.39 -1.32
CA GLU A 36 -1.39 -11.85 -1.19
C GLU A 36 -0.54 -12.30 0.02
N ASN A 37 -0.51 -13.63 0.27
CA ASN A 37 0.26 -14.24 1.36
C ASN A 37 -0.18 -13.74 2.75
N SER A 38 0.67 -12.95 3.43
CA SER A 38 0.39 -12.40 4.76
C SER A 38 -0.42 -11.11 4.72
N GLY A 39 -0.63 -10.53 3.54
CA GLY A 39 -1.28 -9.23 3.38
C GLY A 39 -0.62 -8.14 4.21
N PHE A 40 -1.41 -7.17 4.66
CA PHE A 40 -0.95 -6.03 5.45
C PHE A 40 -1.63 -5.97 6.81
N LYS A 41 -0.83 -5.71 7.84
CA LYS A 41 -1.27 -5.57 9.24
C LYS A 41 -0.80 -4.25 9.84
N ASN A 42 -1.68 -3.52 10.51
CA ASN A 42 -1.27 -2.32 11.26
C ASN A 42 -0.91 -2.65 12.73
N LYS A 43 -0.39 -1.64 13.46
CA LYS A 43 -0.02 -1.77 14.88
C LYS A 43 -1.19 -2.10 15.80
N ALA A 44 -2.42 -1.76 15.40
CA ALA A 44 -3.65 -2.11 16.13
C ALA A 44 -4.09 -3.57 15.90
N GLY A 45 -3.34 -4.33 15.08
CA GLY A 45 -3.61 -5.72 14.81
C GLY A 45 -4.67 -5.96 13.73
N GLN A 46 -5.07 -4.92 13.00
CA GLN A 46 -6.06 -4.99 11.93
C GLN A 46 -5.37 -5.44 10.64
N ILE A 47 -5.98 -6.39 9.94
CA ILE A 47 -5.40 -7.10 8.81
C ILE A 47 -6.29 -6.96 7.57
N ILE A 48 -5.66 -6.74 6.42
CA ILE A 48 -6.25 -6.85 5.10
C ILE A 48 -5.39 -7.77 4.23
N VAL A 49 -5.99 -8.81 3.64
CA VAL A 49 -5.27 -9.80 2.83
C VAL A 49 -6.14 -10.27 1.67
N LEU A 50 -5.52 -10.50 0.52
CA LEU A 50 -6.14 -11.10 -0.66
C LEU A 50 -5.97 -12.63 -0.60
N LEU A 51 -7.10 -13.33 -0.60
CA LEU A 51 -7.21 -14.78 -0.64
C LEU A 51 -7.83 -15.22 -1.97
N ASP A 52 -7.78 -16.51 -2.28
CA ASP A 52 -8.40 -17.09 -3.48
C ASP A 52 -9.92 -16.79 -3.55
N GLU A 53 -10.60 -16.72 -2.40
CA GLU A 53 -12.02 -16.45 -2.30
C GLU A 53 -12.39 -14.96 -2.31
N GLY A 54 -11.42 -14.04 -2.21
CA GLY A 54 -11.65 -12.59 -2.15
C GLY A 54 -10.79 -11.88 -1.09
N ILE A 55 -11.18 -10.65 -0.74
CA ILE A 55 -10.41 -9.85 0.25
C ILE A 55 -10.94 -10.14 1.65
N MET A 56 -10.08 -10.61 2.54
CA MET A 56 -10.38 -10.76 3.96
C MET A 56 -10.00 -9.50 4.74
N ILE A 57 -10.90 -9.07 5.62
CA ILE A 57 -10.62 -8.10 6.68
C ILE A 57 -10.75 -8.82 8.02
N ASP A 58 -9.69 -8.80 8.82
CA ASP A 58 -9.69 -9.33 10.19
C ASP A 58 -9.27 -8.23 11.18
N SER A 59 -10.03 -8.07 12.25
CA SER A 59 -9.78 -7.03 13.24
C SER A 59 -10.42 -7.38 14.57
N HIS A 60 -9.75 -7.01 15.66
CA HIS A 60 -10.44 -6.80 16.93
C HIS A 60 -10.96 -5.37 16.97
N VAL A 61 -12.22 -5.15 17.32
CA VAL A 61 -12.81 -3.81 17.40
C VAL A 61 -12.42 -3.14 18.72
N LEU A 62 -11.15 -2.74 18.85
CA LEU A 62 -10.66 -1.92 19.97
C LEU A 62 -10.70 -0.43 19.58
N ARG A 63 -11.86 0.09 19.18
CA ARG A 63 -11.96 1.53 18.84
C ARG A 63 -11.73 2.36 20.12
N GLY A 64 -10.96 3.44 19.99
CA GLY A 64 -10.72 4.42 21.06
C GLY A 64 -9.35 4.36 21.74
N GLN A 65 -8.42 3.51 21.27
CA GLN A 65 -7.03 3.52 21.75
C GLN A 65 -6.07 4.37 20.90
N SER A 66 -6.53 4.87 19.75
CA SER A 66 -5.75 5.69 18.81
C SER A 66 -6.56 6.93 18.43
N ASP A 67 -5.88 8.07 18.36
CA ASP A 67 -6.46 9.34 17.89
C ASP A 67 -6.80 9.32 16.39
N LYS A 68 -6.17 8.40 15.64
CA LYS A 68 -6.42 8.19 14.21
C LYS A 68 -7.30 6.98 13.98
N LYS A 69 -8.39 7.17 13.21
CA LYS A 69 -9.25 6.08 12.72
C LYS A 69 -8.67 5.51 11.44
N SER A 70 -8.39 4.22 11.42
CA SER A 70 -7.83 3.56 10.25
C SER A 70 -8.89 3.36 9.15
N ASN A 71 -8.45 3.04 7.94
CA ASN A 71 -9.35 2.56 6.88
C ASN A 71 -10.15 1.32 7.30
N ILE A 72 -9.56 0.41 8.09
CA ILE A 72 -10.30 -0.76 8.60
C ILE A 72 -11.35 -0.33 9.63
N ASP A 73 -11.10 0.70 10.46
CA ASP A 73 -12.13 1.23 11.35
C ASP A 73 -13.36 1.74 10.57
N LYS A 74 -13.14 2.37 9.41
CA LYS A 74 -14.22 2.80 8.51
C LYS A 74 -15.03 1.62 7.98
N VAL A 75 -14.39 0.48 7.69
CA VAL A 75 -15.09 -0.76 7.32
C VAL A 75 -15.98 -1.23 8.47
N LEU A 76 -15.42 -1.34 9.67
CA LEU A 76 -16.14 -1.79 10.85
C LEU A 76 -17.34 -0.87 11.17
N GLU A 77 -17.20 0.45 10.96
CA GLU A 77 -18.27 1.42 11.16
C GLU A 77 -19.42 1.20 10.18
N LYS A 78 -19.11 0.95 8.90
CA LYS A 78 -20.12 0.67 7.86
C LYS A 78 -20.82 -0.68 8.07
N GLU A 79 -20.10 -1.66 8.56
CA GLU A 79 -20.63 -2.98 8.94
C GLU A 79 -21.40 -2.94 10.28
N ASN A 80 -21.48 -1.78 10.95
CA ASN A 80 -22.14 -1.60 12.25
C ASN A 80 -21.62 -2.55 13.34
N ILE A 81 -20.33 -2.88 13.30
CA ILE A 81 -19.73 -3.80 14.28
C ILE A 81 -19.59 -3.11 15.64
N PRO A 82 -20.13 -3.69 16.73
CA PRO A 82 -19.96 -3.18 18.09
C PRO A 82 -18.51 -3.21 18.58
N LEU A 83 -18.21 -2.37 19.58
CA LEU A 83 -16.93 -2.39 20.28
C LEU A 83 -16.65 -3.74 20.94
N ASN A 84 -15.37 -4.09 21.05
CA ASN A 84 -14.85 -5.30 21.68
C ASN A 84 -15.31 -6.63 21.03
N GLN A 85 -15.75 -6.59 19.78
CA GLN A 85 -16.06 -7.79 19.02
C GLN A 85 -14.90 -8.17 18.09
N GLN A 86 -14.77 -9.46 17.81
CA GLN A 86 -13.99 -9.94 16.67
C GLN A 86 -14.76 -9.61 15.40
N PHE A 87 -14.06 -9.10 14.40
CA PHE A 87 -14.57 -9.00 13.04
C PHE A 87 -13.66 -9.79 12.12
N ASN A 88 -14.25 -10.73 11.38
CA ASN A 88 -13.59 -11.46 10.32
C ASN A 88 -14.60 -11.67 9.19
N LYS A 89 -14.34 -11.08 8.02
CA LYS A 89 -15.22 -11.17 6.85
C LYS A 89 -14.41 -11.26 5.58
N ILE A 90 -14.82 -12.15 4.67
CA ILE A 90 -14.30 -12.27 3.31
C ILE A 90 -15.30 -11.63 2.36
N TYR A 91 -14.84 -10.63 1.60
CA TYR A 91 -15.60 -9.94 0.56
C TYR A 91 -15.28 -10.56 -0.79
N LYS A 92 -16.17 -11.43 -1.27
CA LYS A 92 -15.93 -12.28 -2.46
C LYS A 92 -15.86 -11.51 -3.77
N ASP A 93 -16.66 -10.46 -3.89
CA ASP A 93 -16.73 -9.62 -5.09
C ASP A 93 -15.82 -8.39 -4.99
N ALA A 94 -14.90 -8.39 -4.01
CA ALA A 94 -14.00 -7.27 -3.79
C ALA A 94 -12.95 -7.16 -4.91
N THR A 95 -12.53 -5.94 -5.19
CA THR A 95 -11.54 -5.65 -6.24
C THR A 95 -10.45 -4.73 -5.74
N ILE A 96 -9.23 -4.94 -6.23
CA ILE A 96 -8.07 -4.06 -6.02
C ILE A 96 -7.64 -3.51 -7.38
N LYS A 97 -7.52 -2.19 -7.47
CA LYS A 97 -6.90 -1.50 -8.61
C LYS A 97 -5.67 -0.74 -8.14
N THR A 98 -4.66 -0.64 -8.99
CA THR A 98 -3.41 0.05 -8.68
C THR A 98 -3.13 1.14 -9.70
N ASP A 99 -2.62 2.29 -9.24
CA ASP A 99 -2.13 3.38 -10.10
C ASP A 99 -0.90 4.05 -9.45
N GLY A 100 0.27 3.90 -10.08
CA GLY A 100 1.53 4.34 -9.50
C GLY A 100 1.81 3.65 -8.15
N SER A 101 1.90 4.44 -7.08
CA SER A 101 2.05 3.98 -5.69
C SER A 101 0.73 3.66 -4.99
N LYS A 102 -0.42 3.91 -5.63
CA LYS A 102 -1.72 3.86 -4.97
C LYS A 102 -2.46 2.55 -5.18
N TYR A 103 -3.20 2.16 -4.16
CA TYR A 103 -4.16 1.06 -4.17
C TYR A 103 -5.56 1.61 -3.95
N TYR A 104 -6.51 1.15 -4.75
CA TYR A 104 -7.93 1.46 -4.65
C TYR A 104 -8.68 0.15 -4.46
N ILE A 105 -9.20 -0.07 -3.26
CA ILE A 105 -9.88 -1.30 -2.88
C ILE A 105 -11.38 -1.04 -2.77
N THR A 106 -12.19 -1.83 -3.46
CA THR A 106 -13.65 -1.81 -3.33
C THR A 106 -14.09 -3.15 -2.74
N LEU A 107 -14.58 -3.15 -1.50
CA LEU A 107 -15.03 -4.38 -0.81
C LEU A 107 -16.48 -4.74 -1.19
N GLU A 108 -17.36 -3.73 -1.20
CA GLU A 108 -18.73 -3.76 -1.69
C GLU A 108 -19.03 -2.39 -2.34
N GLU A 109 -20.17 -2.20 -3.02
CA GLU A 109 -20.49 -0.96 -3.76
C GLU A 109 -20.30 0.34 -2.94
N ASN A 110 -20.52 0.26 -1.63
CA ASN A 110 -20.46 1.37 -0.69
C ASN A 110 -19.19 1.41 0.18
N ILE A 111 -18.28 0.42 0.13
CA ILE A 111 -17.06 0.38 0.96
C ILE A 111 -15.82 0.45 0.05
N LYS A 112 -15.21 1.64 0.02
CA LYS A 112 -13.99 1.93 -0.74
C LYS A 112 -12.88 2.34 0.20
N LEU A 113 -11.70 1.78 0.01
CA LEU A 113 -10.49 2.07 0.76
C LEU A 113 -9.39 2.51 -0.20
N GLU A 114 -8.53 3.40 0.27
CA GLU A 114 -7.37 3.87 -0.49
C GLU A 114 -6.12 3.67 0.35
N PHE A 115 -5.04 3.23 -0.28
CA PHE A 115 -3.74 3.11 0.37
C PHE A 115 -2.64 3.62 -0.56
N GLU A 116 -1.53 4.05 -0.01
CA GLU A 116 -0.33 4.42 -0.75
C GLU A 116 0.85 3.56 -0.29
N LYS A 117 1.58 2.98 -1.25
CA LYS A 117 2.83 2.28 -1.02
C LYS A 117 3.91 3.31 -0.71
N ILE A 118 4.35 3.33 0.54
CA ILE A 118 5.40 4.24 1.03
C ILE A 118 6.73 3.52 1.27
N GLY A 119 6.75 2.19 1.11
CA GLY A 119 7.95 1.37 1.14
C GLY A 119 7.68 -0.04 0.63
N LEU A 120 8.74 -0.83 0.47
CA LEU A 120 8.66 -2.18 -0.11
C LEU A 120 7.60 -3.08 0.56
N ARG A 121 7.43 -2.92 1.87
CA ARG A 121 6.54 -3.73 2.73
C ARG A 121 5.61 -2.88 3.59
N ILE A 122 5.42 -1.61 3.19
CA ILE A 122 4.71 -0.61 4.00
C ILE A 122 3.73 0.14 3.12
N ILE A 123 2.47 0.13 3.53
CA ILE A 123 1.42 0.96 2.94
C ILE A 123 0.83 1.87 4.01
N GLU A 124 0.32 3.02 3.59
CA GLU A 124 -0.30 4.02 4.46
C GLU A 124 -1.70 4.35 3.97
N ASP A 125 -2.66 4.53 4.89
CA ASP A 125 -3.98 5.04 4.55
C ASP A 125 -4.05 6.58 4.61
N PRO A 126 -5.12 7.23 4.09
CA PRO A 126 -5.23 8.69 4.06
C PRO A 126 -5.18 9.39 5.42
N GLU A 127 -5.40 8.66 6.51
CA GLU A 127 -5.32 9.19 7.88
C GLU A 127 -3.90 9.08 8.46
N GLY A 128 -2.97 8.53 7.69
CA GLY A 128 -1.58 8.29 8.06
C GLY A 128 -1.44 7.12 9.04
N VAL A 129 -2.26 6.07 8.88
CA VAL A 129 -2.05 4.79 9.58
C VAL A 129 -1.26 3.86 8.66
N GLU A 130 -0.12 3.39 9.16
CA GLU A 130 0.76 2.47 8.45
C GLU A 130 0.37 1.01 8.69
N TYR A 131 0.53 0.21 7.63
CA TYR A 131 0.33 -1.23 7.63
C TYR A 131 1.57 -1.90 7.03
N TYR A 132 1.93 -3.05 7.57
CA TYR A 132 3.16 -3.75 7.26
C TYR A 132 2.84 -5.20 6.88
N THR A 133 3.54 -5.74 5.89
CA THR A 133 3.55 -7.21 5.69
C THR A 133 4.42 -7.84 6.78
N GLN A 134 4.10 -9.06 7.23
CA GLN A 134 5.04 -9.79 8.09
C GLN A 134 6.37 -10.00 7.35
N GLU A 135 7.50 -9.84 8.06
CA GLU A 135 8.78 -10.33 7.53
C GLU A 135 8.63 -11.83 7.29
N TYR A 136 8.99 -12.27 6.09
CA TYR A 136 9.22 -13.69 5.84
C TYR A 136 10.44 -14.06 6.70
N SER A 137 10.23 -14.62 7.89
CA SER A 137 11.29 -15.39 8.53
C SER A 137 11.44 -16.62 7.66
N GLU A 138 12.43 -16.64 6.77
CA GLU A 138 12.91 -17.92 6.25
C GLU A 138 13.24 -18.78 7.47
N GLU A 139 12.45 -19.84 7.67
CA GLU A 139 12.61 -20.80 8.75
C GLU A 139 14.06 -21.32 8.77
N ASN A 140 14.68 -21.35 9.95
CA ASN A 140 15.78 -22.27 10.25
C ASN A 140 15.20 -23.45 11.04
#